data_AF-A0A233V5H2-F1
#
_entry.id   AF-A0A233V5H2-F1
#
_cell.length_a   1.000
_cell.length_b   1.000
_cell.length_c   1.000
_cell.angle_alpha   90.00
_cell.angle_beta   90.00
_cell.angle_gamma   90.00
#
_symmetry.space_group_name_H-M   'P 1'
#
loop_
_entity.id
_entity.type
_entity.pdbx_description
1 polymer ?
#
loop_
_entity_poly.entity_id
_entity_poly.type
_entity_poly.pdbx_seq_one_letter_code
_entity_poly.pdbx_strand_id
1 'polypeptide(L)'
;MSKKNYIVSLFIPHLGCPNDCIFCNQRKITNYIEVVKKDEIRNEIRNQLANFSNKSQEDIQIAFYGGSFTGIEETAMIDYLKIANEFIKEGKVRSIRLSTRPDYIDKHILNILKEFKVETIELGVQSMVDSVLDSNLRCHDSQCVKTSSELIKSMGFNLGLQMMTGLYKSTTEMDLYTADELIKLQPDFVRIYPTLVIKNTMLETFTKINKYSPENLHDSVENCTKIYLKFINANIPVIRLGLLNTENIKQGEDVVAGAIHPNYRQLVEDNLYRKVVDYVLKNDNLEALEIHAKPNILNNFVGYNGENKKYFKEKYGLKTIKYSNSNNNFLVLDHINKIDINLENIFKCIEKEV
;
A
#
# COMPACT_ATOMS: atom_id res chain seq x y z
N MET A 1 -12.63 15.81 2.53
CA MET A 1 -12.86 14.78 1.51
C MET A 1 -11.58 14.64 0.69
N SER A 2 -10.93 13.47 0.67
CA SER A 2 -9.78 13.24 -0.20
C SER A 2 -10.21 13.44 -1.66
N LYS A 3 -9.50 14.29 -2.42
CA LYS A 3 -9.73 14.46 -3.86
C LYS A 3 -9.69 13.08 -4.52
N LYS A 4 -10.70 12.73 -5.33
CA LYS A 4 -10.68 11.46 -6.07
C LYS A 4 -9.63 11.59 -7.15
N ASN A 5 -8.63 10.71 -7.15
CA ASN A 5 -7.61 10.66 -8.19
C ASN A 5 -7.89 9.45 -9.09
N TYR A 6 -8.30 9.70 -10.33
CA TYR A 6 -8.32 8.74 -11.43
C TYR A 6 -6.93 8.67 -12.03
N ILE A 7 -6.37 7.46 -12.15
CA ILE A 7 -4.98 7.28 -12.55
C ILE A 7 -4.93 6.59 -13.91
N VAL A 8 -4.39 7.29 -14.91
CA VAL A 8 -3.92 6.68 -16.15
C VAL A 8 -2.54 6.08 -15.87
N SER A 9 -2.44 4.75 -15.86
CA SER A 9 -1.25 4.04 -15.40
C SER A 9 -0.40 3.59 -16.57
N LEU A 10 0.84 4.07 -16.65
CA LEU A 10 1.83 3.66 -17.63
C LEU A 10 2.94 2.89 -16.90
N PHE A 11 3.18 1.66 -17.33
CA PHE A 11 4.28 0.86 -16.81
C PHE A 11 5.48 1.04 -17.73
N ILE A 12 6.44 1.84 -17.28
CA ILE A 12 7.73 1.97 -17.97
C ILE A 12 8.58 0.78 -17.53
N PRO A 13 9.14 0.00 -18.47
CA PRO A 13 9.96 -1.16 -18.14
C PRO A 13 11.10 -0.74 -17.21
N HIS A 14 11.60 -1.69 -16.42
CA HIS A 14 12.60 -1.45 -15.37
C HIS A 14 14.02 -1.16 -15.91
N LEU A 15 14.10 -0.37 -16.98
CA LEU A 15 15.33 0.04 -17.68
C LEU A 15 16.25 0.86 -16.77
N GLY A 16 15.66 1.58 -15.80
CA GLY A 16 16.38 2.49 -14.92
C GLY A 16 16.94 1.85 -13.66
N CYS A 17 16.71 0.55 -13.42
CA CYS A 17 17.28 -0.13 -12.25
C CYS A 17 18.31 -1.16 -12.71
N PRO A 18 19.59 -1.00 -12.34
CA PRO A 18 20.61 -1.97 -12.65
C PRO A 18 20.45 -3.27 -11.83
N ASN A 19 19.59 -3.29 -10.81
CA ASN A 19 19.63 -4.27 -9.73
C ASN A 19 18.47 -5.27 -9.77
N ASP A 20 18.80 -6.52 -9.48
CA ASP A 20 17.85 -7.57 -9.17
C ASP A 20 17.74 -7.70 -7.64
N CYS A 21 16.88 -6.87 -7.02
CA CYS A 21 16.54 -7.04 -5.60
C CYS A 21 16.13 -8.50 -5.36
N ILE A 22 16.46 -9.07 -4.20
CA ILE A 22 16.32 -10.52 -4.03
C ILE A 22 14.87 -11.01 -4.19
N PHE A 23 13.89 -10.15 -3.96
CA PHE A 23 12.45 -10.43 -4.00
C PHE A 23 11.76 -9.97 -5.29
N CYS A 24 12.45 -9.23 -6.16
CA CYS A 24 11.87 -8.62 -7.35
C CYS A 24 12.28 -9.39 -8.61
N ASN A 25 11.36 -9.54 -9.56
CA ASN A 25 11.67 -10.09 -10.88
C ASN A 25 11.10 -9.29 -12.03
N GLN A 26 11.09 -7.96 -11.92
CA GLN A 26 10.39 -7.12 -12.88
C GLN A 26 10.87 -7.34 -14.31
N ARG A 27 12.18 -7.55 -14.53
CA ARG A 27 12.75 -7.83 -15.87
C ARG A 27 12.15 -9.05 -16.57
N LYS A 28 11.77 -10.10 -15.81
CA LYS A 28 11.16 -11.32 -16.36
C LYS A 28 9.64 -11.27 -16.37
N ILE A 29 9.02 -10.52 -15.44
CA ILE A 29 7.56 -10.38 -15.34
C ILE A 29 7.01 -9.42 -16.40
N THR A 30 7.71 -8.33 -16.71
CA THR A 30 7.15 -7.31 -17.59
C THR A 30 7.19 -7.70 -19.06
N ASN A 31 7.95 -8.71 -19.49
CA ASN A 31 8.20 -9.07 -20.91
C ASN A 31 8.69 -7.91 -21.82
N TYR A 32 8.74 -6.68 -21.34
CA TYR A 32 9.24 -5.50 -22.04
C TYR A 32 10.75 -5.39 -21.85
N ILE A 33 11.50 -5.93 -22.82
CA ILE A 33 12.94 -5.68 -22.97
C ILE A 33 13.16 -4.38 -23.78
N GLU A 34 12.14 -3.91 -24.50
CA GLU A 34 12.23 -2.76 -25.40
C GLU A 34 11.68 -1.48 -24.78
N VAL A 35 12.33 -0.35 -25.10
CA VAL A 35 11.85 1.00 -24.82
C VAL A 35 10.45 1.14 -25.45
N VAL A 36 9.42 1.35 -24.64
CA VAL A 36 8.05 1.55 -25.15
C VAL A 36 8.06 2.73 -26.11
N LYS A 37 7.58 2.52 -27.33
CA LYS A 37 7.61 3.53 -28.38
C LYS A 37 6.72 4.71 -27.97
N LYS A 38 7.14 5.92 -28.31
CA LYS A 38 6.41 7.16 -27.96
C LYS A 38 4.93 7.13 -28.37
N ASP A 39 4.63 6.54 -29.53
CA ASP A 39 3.26 6.45 -30.03
C ASP A 39 2.40 5.41 -29.29
N GLU A 40 3.02 4.33 -28.80
CA GLU A 40 2.33 3.34 -27.97
C GLU A 40 1.89 3.98 -26.65
N ILE A 41 2.76 4.79 -26.02
CA ILE A 41 2.42 5.55 -24.80
C ILE A 41 1.25 6.50 -25.04
N ARG A 42 1.28 7.27 -26.14
CA ARG A 42 0.18 8.19 -26.48
C ARG A 42 -1.14 7.45 -26.66
N ASN A 43 -1.11 6.32 -27.36
CA ASN A 43 -2.31 5.52 -27.59
C ASN A 43 -2.83 4.91 -26.29
N GLU A 44 -1.95 4.42 -25.43
CA GLU A 44 -2.31 3.89 -24.12
C GLU A 44 -2.97 4.95 -23.23
N ILE A 45 -2.41 6.17 -23.18
CA ILE A 45 -3.03 7.29 -22.46
C ILE A 45 -4.43 7.58 -23.01
N ARG A 46 -4.59 7.68 -24.33
CA ARG A 46 -5.90 7.94 -24.96
C ARG A 46 -6.92 6.86 -24.65
N ASN A 47 -6.51 5.59 -24.74
CA ASN A 47 -7.38 4.44 -24.47
C ASN A 47 -7.88 4.45 -23.02
N GLN A 48 -6.99 4.67 -22.05
CA GLN A 48 -7.38 4.74 -20.64
C GLN A 48 -8.24 5.99 -20.34
N LEU A 49 -7.93 7.13 -20.95
CA LEU A 49 -8.73 8.36 -20.80
C LEU A 49 -10.16 8.21 -21.33
N ALA A 50 -10.40 7.35 -22.32
CA ALA A 50 -11.75 7.06 -22.81
C ALA A 50 -12.66 6.50 -21.70
N ASN A 51 -12.09 5.75 -20.74
CA ASN A 51 -12.82 5.24 -19.57
C ASN A 51 -13.14 6.35 -18.54
N PHE A 52 -12.54 7.53 -18.67
CA PHE A 52 -12.72 8.68 -17.78
C PHE A 52 -13.46 9.85 -18.45
N SER A 53 -14.16 9.62 -19.56
CA SER A 53 -14.87 10.65 -20.35
C SER A 53 -15.83 11.52 -19.54
N ASN A 54 -16.44 10.98 -18.47
CA ASN A 54 -17.37 11.68 -17.59
C ASN A 54 -16.70 12.30 -16.34
N LYS A 55 -15.36 12.36 -16.29
CA LYS A 55 -14.61 12.84 -15.13
C LYS A 55 -14.00 14.21 -15.43
N SER A 56 -13.90 15.03 -14.39
CA SER A 56 -13.20 16.30 -14.49
C SER A 56 -11.71 16.05 -14.69
N GLN A 57 -11.06 16.84 -15.55
CA GLN A 57 -9.60 16.82 -15.70
C GLN A 57 -8.89 16.96 -14.35
N GLU A 58 -9.49 17.73 -13.41
CA GLU A 58 -8.92 18.04 -12.10
C GLU A 58 -8.76 16.82 -11.19
N ASP A 59 -9.44 15.73 -11.56
CA ASP A 59 -9.42 14.48 -10.83
C ASP A 59 -8.50 13.45 -11.51
N ILE A 60 -7.89 13.73 -12.67
CA ILE A 60 -7.11 12.75 -13.44
C ILE A 60 -5.61 13.05 -13.38
N GLN A 61 -4.80 12.03 -13.10
CA GLN A 61 -3.34 12.08 -13.19
C GLN A 61 -2.81 11.00 -14.14
N ILE A 62 -1.71 11.30 -14.82
CA ILE A 62 -0.91 10.28 -15.52
C ILE A 62 0.17 9.78 -14.56
N ALA A 63 0.23 8.48 -14.31
CA ALA A 63 1.20 7.85 -13.43
C ALA A 63 2.21 6.99 -14.19
N PHE A 64 3.49 7.30 -14.02
CA PHE A 64 4.59 6.45 -14.49
C PHE A 64 5.03 5.49 -13.38
N TYR A 65 4.67 4.22 -13.53
CA TYR A 65 5.07 3.12 -12.65
C TYR A 65 6.22 2.32 -13.26
N GLY A 66 6.92 1.55 -12.42
CA GLY A 66 8.16 0.85 -12.78
C GLY A 66 9.25 0.95 -11.71
N GLY A 67 9.04 1.80 -10.70
CA GLY A 67 9.89 1.86 -9.50
C GLY A 67 11.26 2.52 -9.69
N SER A 68 11.61 2.93 -10.90
CA SER A 68 12.89 3.56 -11.24
C SER A 68 12.76 4.62 -12.33
N PHE A 69 11.63 5.34 -12.39
CA PHE A 69 11.35 6.25 -13.51
C PHE A 69 12.42 7.35 -13.65
N THR A 70 12.93 7.90 -12.54
CA THR A 70 14.00 8.91 -12.59
C THR A 70 15.41 8.33 -12.73
N GLY A 71 15.54 7.01 -12.80
CA GLY A 71 16.81 6.31 -13.03
C GLY A 71 17.03 5.88 -14.48
N ILE A 72 16.08 6.12 -15.39
CA ILE A 72 16.29 5.93 -16.83
C ILE A 72 17.16 7.07 -17.38
N GLU A 73 17.63 6.92 -18.62
CA GLU A 73 18.36 7.98 -19.30
C GLU A 73 17.53 9.29 -19.34
N GLU A 74 18.17 10.42 -19.03
CA GLU A 74 17.48 11.68 -18.79
C GLU A 74 16.69 12.16 -20.01
N THR A 75 17.22 12.04 -21.23
CA THR A 75 16.49 12.41 -22.45
C THR A 75 15.25 11.54 -22.65
N ALA A 76 15.32 10.25 -22.34
CA ALA A 76 14.16 9.35 -22.36
C ALA A 76 13.11 9.73 -21.31
N MET A 77 13.54 10.06 -20.07
CA MET A 77 12.65 10.57 -19.02
C MET A 77 11.93 11.85 -19.46
N ILE A 78 12.68 12.82 -19.98
CA ILE A 78 12.15 14.08 -20.48
C ILE A 78 11.16 13.83 -21.63
N ASP A 79 11.44 12.89 -22.52
CA ASP A 79 10.55 12.54 -23.62
C ASP A 79 9.21 11.97 -23.12
N TYR A 80 9.22 11.10 -22.12
CA TYR A 80 7.99 10.59 -21.50
C TYR A 80 7.21 11.69 -20.78
N LEU A 81 7.91 12.58 -20.05
CA LEU A 81 7.29 13.73 -19.41
C LEU A 81 6.67 14.70 -20.42
N LYS A 82 7.32 14.95 -21.56
CA LYS A 82 6.77 15.76 -22.66
C LYS A 82 5.47 15.19 -23.18
N ILE A 83 5.42 13.87 -23.42
CA ILE A 83 4.20 13.20 -23.88
C ILE A 83 3.06 13.41 -22.89
N ALA A 84 3.26 13.15 -21.59
CA ALA A 84 2.21 13.35 -20.60
C ALA A 84 1.79 14.82 -20.46
N ASN A 85 2.74 15.76 -20.59
CA ASN A 85 2.48 17.19 -20.54
C ASN A 85 1.68 17.71 -21.76
N GLU A 86 1.71 17.02 -22.91
CA GLU A 86 0.79 17.29 -24.04
C GLU A 86 -0.67 17.19 -23.55
N PHE A 87 -1.03 16.12 -22.83
CA PHE A 87 -2.38 15.91 -22.32
C PHE A 87 -2.79 16.88 -21.20
N ILE A 88 -1.82 17.39 -20.42
CA ILE A 88 -2.07 18.48 -19.46
C ILE A 88 -2.42 19.77 -20.21
N LYS A 89 -1.64 20.12 -21.23
CA LYS A 89 -1.87 21.33 -22.06
C LYS A 89 -3.18 21.28 -22.83
N GLU A 90 -3.61 20.09 -23.24
CA GLU A 90 -4.91 19.85 -23.87
C GLU A 90 -6.10 19.92 -22.90
N GLY A 91 -5.86 20.06 -21.59
CA GLY A 91 -6.91 20.08 -20.58
C GLY A 91 -7.61 18.72 -20.39
N LYS A 92 -6.86 17.62 -20.54
CA LYS A 92 -7.38 16.25 -20.36
C LYS A 92 -7.01 15.66 -19.01
N VAL A 93 -5.88 16.09 -18.45
CA VAL A 93 -5.37 15.63 -17.16
C VAL A 93 -4.79 16.80 -16.36
N ARG A 94 -4.76 16.67 -15.04
CA ARG A 94 -4.30 17.75 -14.16
C ARG A 94 -2.79 17.76 -13.96
N SER A 95 -2.21 16.60 -13.71
CA SER A 95 -0.81 16.49 -13.27
C SER A 95 -0.22 15.11 -13.57
N ILE A 96 1.09 15.01 -13.37
CA ILE A 96 1.84 13.75 -13.46
C ILE A 96 2.18 13.24 -12.05
N ARG A 97 2.21 11.93 -11.92
CA ARG A 97 2.70 11.17 -10.78
C ARG A 97 3.75 10.17 -11.25
N LEU A 98 4.70 9.83 -10.40
CA LEU A 98 5.67 8.79 -10.73
C LEU A 98 6.14 8.01 -9.50
N SER A 99 6.64 6.81 -9.73
CA SER A 99 7.34 6.00 -8.73
C SER A 99 8.81 5.86 -9.07
N THR A 100 9.68 6.05 -8.08
CA THR A 100 11.13 5.93 -8.24
C THR A 100 11.83 5.44 -6.97
N ARG A 101 13.16 5.34 -7.03
CA ARG A 101 14.00 5.01 -5.88
C ARG A 101 14.47 6.29 -5.16
N PRO A 102 14.64 6.23 -3.83
CA PRO A 102 15.24 7.32 -3.05
C PRO A 102 16.56 7.86 -3.63
N ASP A 103 17.45 6.98 -4.09
CA ASP A 103 18.78 7.34 -4.60
C ASP A 103 18.79 7.98 -5.99
N TYR A 104 17.63 8.06 -6.66
CA TYR A 104 17.48 8.73 -7.96
C TYR A 104 16.82 10.11 -7.84
N ILE A 105 16.87 10.70 -6.64
CA ILE A 105 16.31 12.01 -6.35
C ILE A 105 17.42 12.95 -5.91
N ASP A 106 17.57 14.02 -6.69
CA ASP A 106 18.38 15.18 -6.35
C ASP A 106 17.66 16.46 -6.82
N LYS A 107 18.29 17.62 -6.60
CA LYS A 107 17.72 18.91 -7.00
C LYS A 107 17.56 19.05 -8.51
N HIS A 108 18.46 18.48 -9.31
CA HIS A 108 18.43 18.57 -10.77
C HIS A 108 17.22 17.82 -11.31
N ILE A 109 17.03 16.56 -10.90
CA ILE A 109 15.88 15.74 -11.24
C ILE A 109 14.59 16.44 -10.81
N LEU A 110 14.49 16.91 -9.56
CA LEU A 110 13.27 17.55 -9.07
C LEU A 110 12.93 18.85 -9.82
N ASN A 111 13.93 19.62 -10.28
CA ASN A 111 13.69 20.80 -11.11
C ASN A 111 13.07 20.41 -12.46
N ILE A 112 13.58 19.36 -13.10
CA ILE A 112 13.00 18.81 -14.34
C ILE A 112 11.55 18.38 -14.08
N LEU A 113 11.30 17.58 -13.04
CA LEU A 113 9.95 17.11 -12.70
C LEU A 113 8.97 18.27 -12.49
N LYS A 114 9.41 19.36 -11.86
CA LYS A 114 8.60 20.56 -11.62
C LYS A 114 8.22 21.28 -12.92
N GLU A 115 9.15 21.37 -13.88
CA GLU A 115 8.90 21.95 -15.20
C GLU A 115 7.75 21.22 -15.93
N PHE A 116 7.71 19.90 -15.80
CA PHE A 116 6.73 19.05 -16.44
C PHE A 116 5.45 18.80 -15.64
N LYS A 117 5.14 19.62 -14.62
CA LYS A 117 3.88 19.51 -13.83
C LYS A 117 3.72 18.14 -13.14
N VAL A 118 4.84 17.52 -12.75
CA VAL A 118 4.78 16.42 -11.78
C VAL A 118 4.33 17.00 -10.44
N GLU A 119 3.34 16.37 -9.85
CA GLU A 119 2.81 16.75 -8.55
C GLU A 119 3.17 15.73 -7.48
N THR A 120 3.13 14.44 -7.81
CA THR A 120 3.32 13.38 -6.81
C THR A 120 4.52 12.48 -7.14
N ILE A 121 5.37 12.26 -6.14
CA ILE A 121 6.51 11.36 -6.21
C ILE A 121 6.32 10.26 -5.17
N GLU A 122 6.41 9.01 -5.61
CA GLU A 122 6.34 7.83 -4.74
C GLU A 122 7.71 7.17 -4.63
N LEU A 123 8.24 7.06 -3.42
CA LEU A 123 9.52 6.41 -3.16
C LEU A 123 9.34 4.95 -2.72
N GLY A 124 10.03 4.05 -3.41
CA GLY A 124 10.21 2.67 -2.98
C GLY A 124 11.19 2.59 -1.80
N VAL A 125 10.71 2.78 -0.57
CA VAL A 125 11.54 2.71 0.66
C VAL A 125 11.80 1.27 1.06
N GLN A 126 10.74 0.47 1.07
CA GLN A 126 10.70 -0.93 1.54
C GLN A 126 10.96 -1.09 3.03
N SER A 127 12.09 -0.63 3.56
CA SER A 127 12.44 -0.68 4.99
C SER A 127 13.22 0.56 5.41
N MET A 128 13.17 0.91 6.70
CA MET A 128 14.05 1.90 7.32
C MET A 128 15.16 1.26 8.15
N VAL A 129 15.34 -0.06 8.05
CA VAL A 129 16.40 -0.83 8.73
C VAL A 129 17.49 -1.18 7.71
N ASP A 130 18.66 -0.55 7.84
CA ASP A 130 19.74 -0.66 6.84
C ASP A 130 20.21 -2.12 6.65
N SER A 131 20.27 -2.92 7.71
CA SER A 131 20.65 -4.34 7.60
C SER A 131 19.64 -5.18 6.80
N VAL A 132 18.35 -4.80 6.80
CA VAL A 132 17.30 -5.40 5.97
C VAL A 132 17.47 -4.94 4.53
N LEU A 133 17.67 -3.64 4.31
CA LEU A 133 17.92 -3.08 2.97
C LEU A 133 19.11 -3.76 2.29
N ASP A 134 20.26 -3.84 2.97
CA ASP A 134 21.48 -4.49 2.50
C ASP A 134 21.25 -5.97 2.19
N SER A 135 20.60 -6.69 3.10
CA SER A 135 20.32 -8.13 2.94
C SER A 135 19.39 -8.43 1.77
N ASN A 136 18.57 -7.45 1.36
CA ASN A 136 17.68 -7.54 0.23
C ASN A 136 18.25 -6.90 -1.06
N LEU A 137 19.53 -6.51 -1.03
CA LEU A 137 20.26 -5.87 -2.14
C LEU A 137 19.58 -4.58 -2.61
N ARG A 138 19.07 -3.79 -1.66
CA ARG A 138 18.68 -2.39 -1.89
C ARG A 138 19.95 -1.55 -1.90
N CYS A 139 20.12 -0.71 -2.93
CA CYS A 139 21.31 0.14 -3.04
C CYS A 139 21.02 1.57 -2.57
N HIS A 140 20.27 1.68 -1.47
CA HIS A 140 20.10 2.89 -0.68
C HIS A 140 19.88 2.48 0.78
N ASP A 141 20.18 3.40 1.67
CA ASP A 141 19.98 3.27 3.12
C ASP A 141 18.83 4.17 3.60
N SER A 142 18.54 4.09 4.89
CA SER A 142 17.54 4.91 5.57
C SER A 142 17.86 6.41 5.50
N GLN A 143 19.13 6.81 5.43
CA GLN A 143 19.53 8.21 5.35
C GLN A 143 19.22 8.82 3.97
N CYS A 144 19.44 8.06 2.90
CA CYS A 144 19.02 8.40 1.55
C CYS A 144 17.50 8.62 1.47
N VAL A 145 16.71 7.77 2.12
CA VAL A 145 15.24 7.91 2.22
C VAL A 145 14.86 9.21 2.93
N LYS A 146 15.48 9.51 4.08
CA LYS A 146 15.24 10.76 4.84
C LYS A 146 15.52 11.98 3.98
N THR A 147 16.71 12.02 3.38
CA THR A 147 17.21 13.15 2.59
C THR A 147 16.35 13.40 1.35
N SER A 148 16.01 12.34 0.60
CA SER A 148 15.17 12.45 -0.60
C SER A 148 13.74 12.86 -0.26
N SER A 149 13.17 12.34 0.83
CA SER A 149 11.83 12.71 1.32
C SER A 149 11.74 14.18 1.73
N GLU A 150 12.71 14.66 2.51
CA GLU A 150 12.81 16.07 2.90
C GLU A 150 12.94 16.98 1.67
N LEU A 151 13.78 16.58 0.70
CA LEU A 151 13.98 17.36 -0.50
C LEU A 151 12.70 17.46 -1.35
N ILE A 152 12.01 16.33 -1.58
CA ILE A 152 10.72 16.28 -2.29
C ILE A 152 9.71 17.23 -1.64
N LYS A 153 9.54 17.14 -0.32
CA LYS A 153 8.59 18.00 0.41
C LYS A 153 8.99 19.47 0.37
N SER A 154 10.27 19.79 0.52
CA SER A 154 10.77 21.17 0.49
C SER A 154 10.51 21.87 -0.86
N MET A 155 10.37 21.10 -1.95
CA MET A 155 10.10 21.62 -3.29
C MET A 155 8.61 21.69 -3.64
N GLY A 156 7.73 21.26 -2.74
CA GLY A 156 6.28 21.36 -2.85
C GLY A 156 5.60 20.21 -3.59
N PHE A 157 6.26 19.06 -3.71
CA PHE A 157 5.65 17.85 -4.25
C PHE A 157 4.89 17.09 -3.16
N ASN A 158 3.85 16.36 -3.56
CA ASN A 158 3.23 15.35 -2.71
C ASN A 158 4.16 14.13 -2.62
N LEU A 159 4.35 13.61 -1.42
CA LEU A 159 5.22 12.47 -1.13
C LEU A 159 4.39 11.22 -0.79
N GLY A 160 4.58 10.17 -1.59
CA GLY A 160 4.14 8.82 -1.25
C GLY A 160 5.30 7.95 -0.80
N LEU A 161 5.14 7.17 0.26
CA LEU A 161 6.16 6.21 0.70
C LEU A 161 5.63 4.77 0.62
N GLN A 162 6.40 3.90 -0.01
CA GLN A 162 6.10 2.48 -0.11
C GLN A 162 6.97 1.70 0.86
N MET A 163 6.35 0.93 1.76
CA MET A 163 7.02 -0.06 2.61
C MET A 163 6.63 -1.49 2.27
N MET A 164 7.48 -2.43 2.68
CA MET A 164 7.21 -3.86 2.63
C MET A 164 7.32 -4.48 4.02
N THR A 165 6.55 -5.54 4.25
CA THR A 165 6.60 -6.35 5.49
C THR A 165 7.13 -7.74 5.19
N GLY A 166 7.74 -8.39 6.18
CA GLY A 166 8.24 -9.76 6.03
C GLY A 166 9.38 -9.91 5.02
N LEU A 167 10.20 -8.87 4.81
CA LEU A 167 11.39 -8.97 3.96
C LEU A 167 12.39 -9.99 4.53
N TYR A 168 13.33 -10.47 3.71
CA TYR A 168 14.39 -11.37 4.19
C TYR A 168 15.19 -10.70 5.31
N LYS A 169 15.34 -11.40 6.44
CA LYS A 169 15.94 -10.92 7.69
C LYS A 169 15.20 -9.75 8.37
N SER A 170 13.96 -9.44 7.96
CA SER A 170 13.08 -8.56 8.74
C SER A 170 12.39 -9.33 9.87
N THR A 171 11.90 -8.59 10.84
CA THR A 171 11.05 -9.04 11.95
C THR A 171 9.85 -8.12 12.05
N THR A 172 8.78 -8.54 12.75
CA THR A 172 7.61 -7.69 13.00
C THR A 172 8.01 -6.36 13.67
N GLU A 173 8.95 -6.39 14.60
CA GLU A 173 9.46 -5.19 15.29
C GLU A 173 10.18 -4.24 14.31
N MET A 174 10.94 -4.77 13.36
CA MET A 174 11.61 -3.98 12.32
C MET A 174 10.63 -3.39 11.31
N ASP A 175 9.57 -4.11 10.97
CA ASP A 175 8.49 -3.61 10.11
C ASP A 175 7.71 -2.49 10.81
N LEU A 176 7.43 -2.62 12.12
CA LEU A 176 6.80 -1.59 12.94
C LEU A 176 7.71 -0.35 13.09
N TYR A 177 9.00 -0.55 13.34
CA TYR A 177 9.98 0.52 13.36
C TYR A 177 10.02 1.27 12.03
N THR A 178 9.95 0.54 10.91
CA THR A 178 9.86 1.16 9.58
C THR A 178 8.63 2.07 9.49
N ALA A 179 7.45 1.60 9.92
CA ALA A 179 6.24 2.42 9.92
C ALA A 179 6.40 3.69 10.78
N ASP A 180 6.98 3.57 11.97
CA ASP A 180 7.23 4.70 12.86
C ASP A 180 8.19 5.74 12.25
N GLU A 181 9.25 5.30 11.56
CA GLU A 181 10.16 6.18 10.83
C GLU A 181 9.47 6.87 9.64
N LEU A 182 8.61 6.16 8.89
CA LEU A 182 7.86 6.76 7.79
C LEU A 182 6.86 7.81 8.29
N ILE A 183 6.22 7.59 9.44
CA ILE A 183 5.32 8.59 10.05
C ILE A 183 6.06 9.90 10.33
N LYS A 184 7.31 9.83 10.81
CA LYS A 184 8.14 11.02 11.09
C LYS A 184 8.46 11.83 9.82
N LEU A 185 8.51 11.18 8.66
CA LEU A 185 8.70 11.84 7.35
C LEU A 185 7.43 12.56 6.86
N GLN A 186 6.29 12.34 7.52
CA GLN A 186 5.00 12.98 7.23
C GLN A 186 4.61 12.88 5.74
N PRO A 187 4.56 11.68 5.14
CA PRO A 187 4.12 11.51 3.76
C PRO A 187 2.63 11.85 3.61
N ASP A 188 2.22 12.22 2.40
CA ASP A 188 0.82 12.47 2.07
C ASP A 188 0.00 11.17 2.02
N PHE A 189 0.67 10.04 1.77
CA PHE A 189 0.09 8.70 1.83
C PHE A 189 1.17 7.62 1.85
N VAL A 190 0.78 6.41 2.22
CA VAL A 190 1.65 5.23 2.17
C VAL A 190 1.03 4.06 1.41
N ARG A 191 1.90 3.16 0.97
CA ARG A 191 1.56 1.84 0.42
C ARG A 191 2.28 0.76 1.21
N ILE A 192 1.55 -0.28 1.58
CA ILE A 192 2.07 -1.42 2.36
C ILE A 192 1.94 -2.68 1.52
N TYR A 193 3.07 -3.34 1.27
CA TYR A 193 3.12 -4.57 0.49
C TYR A 193 3.76 -5.72 1.29
N PRO A 194 2.97 -6.73 1.69
CA PRO A 194 3.53 -7.97 2.21
C PRO A 194 4.46 -8.61 1.20
N THR A 195 5.62 -9.10 1.66
CA THR A 195 6.59 -9.75 0.79
C THR A 195 6.02 -11.06 0.25
N LEU A 196 6.01 -11.19 -1.07
CA LEU A 196 5.68 -12.43 -1.77
C LEU A 196 6.95 -13.02 -2.38
N VAL A 197 7.00 -14.35 -2.44
CA VAL A 197 8.06 -15.07 -3.12
C VAL A 197 7.66 -15.20 -4.58
N ILE A 198 8.41 -14.55 -5.46
CA ILE A 198 8.18 -14.54 -6.90
C ILE A 198 9.09 -15.57 -7.57
N LYS A 199 8.60 -16.27 -8.60
CA LYS A 199 9.40 -17.22 -9.40
C LYS A 199 10.66 -16.55 -9.94
N ASN A 200 11.72 -17.35 -10.07
CA ASN A 200 13.00 -16.98 -10.65
C ASN A 200 13.70 -15.79 -9.94
N THR A 201 13.43 -15.62 -8.64
CA THR A 201 14.11 -14.65 -7.76
C THR A 201 15.07 -15.33 -6.79
N MET A 202 16.01 -14.58 -6.23
CA MET A 202 16.89 -15.10 -5.18
C MET A 202 16.11 -15.48 -3.91
N LEU A 203 14.99 -14.79 -3.63
CA LEU A 203 14.11 -15.10 -2.51
C LEU A 203 13.43 -16.46 -2.69
N GLU A 204 13.07 -16.86 -3.92
CA GLU A 204 12.61 -18.22 -4.20
C GLU A 204 13.70 -19.25 -3.88
N THR A 205 14.94 -18.99 -4.31
CA THR A 205 16.07 -19.86 -3.97
C THR A 205 16.26 -19.96 -2.46
N PHE A 206 16.23 -18.84 -1.74
CA PHE A 206 16.34 -18.82 -0.28
C PHE A 206 15.20 -19.59 0.41
N THR A 207 14.00 -19.50 -0.13
CA THR A 207 12.85 -20.29 0.35
C THR A 207 13.10 -21.79 0.17
N LYS A 208 13.54 -22.23 -1.02
CA LYS A 208 13.80 -23.65 -1.33
C LYS A 208 14.89 -24.27 -0.46
N ILE A 209 15.87 -23.48 -0.03
CA ILE A 209 16.97 -23.94 0.85
C ILE A 209 16.72 -23.63 2.33
N ASN A 210 15.48 -23.27 2.72
CA ASN A 210 15.08 -22.94 4.09
C ASN A 210 15.89 -21.80 4.74
N LYS A 211 16.45 -20.88 3.94
CA LYS A 211 17.06 -19.63 4.45
C LYS A 211 16.04 -18.54 4.71
N TYR A 212 14.89 -18.60 4.06
CA TYR A 212 13.78 -17.65 4.25
C TYR A 212 12.47 -18.42 4.37
N SER A 213 11.64 -18.02 5.33
CA SER A 213 10.30 -18.56 5.52
C SER A 213 9.29 -17.46 5.23
N PRO A 214 8.52 -17.55 4.13
CA PRO A 214 7.50 -16.56 3.83
C PRO A 214 6.42 -16.55 4.90
N GLU A 215 5.94 -15.36 5.28
CA GLU A 215 4.81 -15.22 6.19
C GLU A 215 3.58 -15.92 5.61
N ASN A 216 2.86 -16.66 6.46
CA ASN A 216 1.53 -17.12 6.11
C ASN A 216 0.54 -15.96 6.14
N LEU A 217 -0.66 -16.18 5.58
CA LEU A 217 -1.67 -15.13 5.45
C LEU A 217 -2.10 -14.55 6.82
N HIS A 218 -2.26 -15.41 7.82
CA HIS A 218 -2.71 -14.99 9.16
C HIS A 218 -1.70 -14.06 9.82
N ASP A 219 -0.43 -14.48 9.91
CA ASP A 219 0.61 -13.72 10.59
C ASP A 219 0.91 -12.40 9.87
N SER A 220 0.86 -12.42 8.54
CA SER A 220 1.00 -11.21 7.73
C SER A 220 -0.16 -10.23 7.97
N VAL A 221 -1.41 -10.73 8.04
CA VAL A 221 -2.58 -9.90 8.36
C VAL A 221 -2.47 -9.31 9.76
N GLU A 222 -2.02 -10.08 10.75
CA GLU A 222 -1.75 -9.58 12.11
C GLU A 222 -0.73 -8.44 12.11
N ASN A 223 0.45 -8.66 11.51
CA ASN A 223 1.52 -7.66 11.39
C ASN A 223 1.02 -6.39 10.68
N CYS A 224 0.38 -6.54 9.51
CA CYS A 224 -0.18 -5.42 8.75
C CYS A 224 -1.31 -4.70 9.48
N THR A 225 -2.07 -5.36 10.36
CA THR A 225 -3.09 -4.72 11.20
C THR A 225 -2.46 -3.70 12.15
N LYS A 226 -1.34 -4.06 12.78
CA LYS A 226 -0.58 -3.16 13.67
C LYS A 226 -0.06 -1.94 12.92
N ILE A 227 0.55 -2.17 11.76
CA ILE A 227 1.10 -1.11 10.90
C ILE A 227 -0.02 -0.20 10.37
N TYR A 228 -1.13 -0.78 9.90
CA TYR A 228 -2.28 -0.03 9.41
C TYR A 228 -2.87 0.88 10.50
N LEU A 229 -2.95 0.38 11.74
CA LEU A 229 -3.41 1.14 12.90
C LEU A 229 -2.51 2.35 13.21
N LYS A 230 -1.17 2.18 13.15
CA LYS A 230 -0.21 3.28 13.31
C LYS A 230 -0.48 4.42 12.32
N PHE A 231 -0.65 4.10 11.04
CA PHE A 231 -0.92 5.11 10.02
C PHE A 231 -2.30 5.77 10.18
N ILE A 232 -3.33 5.01 10.58
CA ILE A 232 -4.65 5.58 10.93
C ILE A 232 -4.50 6.61 12.05
N ASN A 233 -3.84 6.25 13.16
CA ASN A 233 -3.68 7.14 14.32
C ASN A 233 -2.80 8.36 14.00
N ALA A 234 -1.87 8.24 13.05
CA ALA A 234 -1.08 9.33 12.51
C ALA A 234 -1.83 10.20 11.48
N ASN A 235 -3.08 9.88 11.12
CA ASN A 235 -3.86 10.51 10.04
C ASN A 235 -3.17 10.46 8.67
N ILE A 236 -2.40 9.40 8.39
CA ILE A 236 -1.73 9.18 7.11
C ILE A 236 -2.53 8.16 6.28
N PRO A 237 -3.06 8.53 5.11
CA PRO A 237 -3.81 7.62 4.26
C PRO A 237 -2.99 6.43 3.77
N VAL A 238 -3.46 5.22 4.02
CA VAL A 238 -2.95 4.00 3.38
C VAL A 238 -3.76 3.76 2.12
N ILE A 239 -3.20 4.11 0.96
CA ILE A 239 -3.90 4.03 -0.33
C ILE A 239 -3.80 2.64 -0.97
N ARG A 240 -2.89 1.81 -0.48
CA ARG A 240 -2.70 0.43 -0.92
C ARG A 240 -2.23 -0.45 0.24
N LEU A 241 -2.87 -1.60 0.39
CA LEU A 241 -2.52 -2.65 1.34
C LEU A 241 -2.67 -4.00 0.64
N GLY A 242 -1.56 -4.70 0.45
CA GLY A 242 -1.49 -5.89 -0.40
C GLY A 242 -1.17 -5.57 -1.87
N LEU A 243 -0.75 -6.60 -2.61
CA LEU A 243 -0.47 -6.50 -4.05
C LEU A 243 -1.77 -6.47 -4.86
N LEU A 244 -1.74 -5.74 -5.98
CA LEU A 244 -2.83 -5.77 -6.95
C LEU A 244 -2.71 -7.07 -7.75
N ASN A 245 -3.79 -7.84 -7.84
CA ASN A 245 -3.90 -8.93 -8.82
C ASN A 245 -3.95 -8.30 -10.22
N THR A 246 -2.78 -8.03 -10.80
CA THR A 246 -2.64 -7.69 -12.21
C THR A 246 -2.53 -8.97 -13.03
N GLU A 247 -2.88 -8.92 -14.31
CA GLU A 247 -2.66 -10.03 -15.25
C GLU A 247 -1.20 -10.53 -15.27
N ASN A 248 -0.25 -9.67 -14.85
CA ASN A 248 1.19 -9.94 -14.78
C ASN A 248 1.68 -10.59 -13.47
N ILE A 249 0.84 -10.73 -12.44
CA ILE A 249 1.22 -11.40 -11.18
C ILE A 249 0.07 -12.32 -10.78
N LYS A 250 0.09 -13.54 -11.30
CA LYS A 250 -0.94 -14.53 -11.01
C LYS A 250 -0.47 -15.50 -9.93
N GLN A 251 -1.36 -15.80 -8.99
CA GLN A 251 -1.14 -16.80 -7.96
C GLN A 251 -0.93 -18.19 -8.62
N GLY A 252 0.18 -18.86 -8.31
CA GLY A 252 0.54 -20.15 -8.91
C GLY A 252 1.35 -20.06 -10.22
N GLU A 253 1.29 -18.93 -10.92
CA GLU A 253 2.12 -18.66 -12.10
C GLU A 253 3.36 -17.86 -11.73
N ASP A 254 3.24 -16.67 -11.14
CA ASP A 254 4.38 -15.80 -10.83
C ASP A 254 4.74 -15.80 -9.35
N VAL A 255 3.75 -15.98 -8.48
CA VAL A 255 3.93 -16.04 -7.02
C VAL A 255 3.94 -17.49 -6.56
N VAL A 256 5.02 -17.92 -5.92
CA VAL A 256 5.20 -19.29 -5.40
C VAL A 256 4.82 -19.44 -3.93
N ALA A 257 4.96 -18.37 -3.13
CA ALA A 257 4.65 -18.39 -1.70
C ALA A 257 4.44 -16.97 -1.14
N GLY A 258 3.93 -16.89 0.10
CA GLY A 258 3.65 -15.64 0.80
C GLY A 258 2.15 -15.34 0.97
N ALA A 259 1.86 -14.27 1.69
CA ALA A 259 0.51 -13.87 2.08
C ALA A 259 -0.26 -13.18 0.95
N ILE A 260 -0.62 -13.94 -0.09
CA ILE A 260 -1.43 -13.44 -1.21
C ILE A 260 -2.92 -13.69 -0.97
N HIS A 261 -3.73 -12.64 -1.11
CA HIS A 261 -5.18 -12.73 -1.09
C HIS A 261 -5.82 -11.60 -1.91
N PRO A 262 -6.84 -11.86 -2.76
CA PRO A 262 -7.49 -10.82 -3.57
C PRO A 262 -8.11 -9.71 -2.72
N ASN A 263 -8.58 -10.04 -1.51
CA ASN A 263 -9.19 -9.11 -0.57
C ASN A 263 -8.27 -8.82 0.62
N TYR A 264 -6.94 -8.81 0.43
CA TYR A 264 -5.97 -8.66 1.54
C TYR A 264 -6.26 -7.44 2.42
N ARG A 265 -6.55 -6.28 1.82
CA ARG A 265 -6.95 -5.08 2.56
C ARG A 265 -8.16 -5.32 3.47
N GLN A 266 -9.19 -6.00 2.95
CA GLN A 266 -10.39 -6.32 3.71
C GLN A 266 -10.04 -7.19 4.93
N LEU A 267 -9.17 -8.20 4.76
CA LEU A 267 -8.74 -9.05 5.87
C LEU A 267 -8.04 -8.27 6.99
N VAL A 268 -7.19 -7.31 6.64
CA VAL A 268 -6.52 -6.45 7.63
C VAL A 268 -7.51 -5.53 8.33
N GLU A 269 -8.44 -4.93 7.58
CA GLU A 269 -9.50 -4.11 8.17
C GLU A 269 -10.40 -4.96 9.09
N ASP A 270 -10.88 -6.12 8.63
CA ASP A 270 -11.68 -7.06 9.42
C ASP A 270 -10.99 -7.42 10.73
N ASN A 271 -9.68 -7.68 10.67
CA ASN A 271 -8.91 -8.01 11.86
C ASN A 271 -8.78 -6.83 12.83
N LEU A 272 -8.63 -5.60 12.32
CA LEU A 272 -8.68 -4.41 13.18
C LEU A 272 -10.03 -4.29 13.89
N TYR A 273 -11.14 -4.49 13.19
CA TYR A 273 -12.48 -4.43 13.78
C TYR A 273 -12.76 -5.61 14.72
N ARG A 274 -12.14 -6.77 14.50
CA ARG A 274 -12.11 -7.88 15.47
C ARG A 274 -11.49 -7.43 16.79
N LYS A 275 -10.30 -6.80 16.72
CA LYS A 275 -9.60 -6.25 17.90
C LYS A 275 -10.42 -5.17 18.61
N VAL A 276 -11.20 -4.35 17.88
CA VAL A 276 -12.13 -3.38 18.47
C VAL A 276 -13.16 -4.07 19.37
N VAL A 277 -13.82 -5.11 18.87
CA VAL A 277 -14.83 -5.82 19.67
C VAL A 277 -14.16 -6.53 20.84
N ASP A 278 -13.02 -7.19 20.63
CA ASP A 278 -12.29 -7.84 21.71
C ASP A 278 -11.87 -6.89 22.83
N TYR A 279 -11.38 -5.71 22.47
CA TYR A 279 -11.01 -4.66 23.42
C TYR A 279 -12.20 -4.17 24.25
N VAL A 280 -13.40 -4.12 23.66
CA VAL A 280 -14.62 -3.69 24.37
C VAL A 280 -15.14 -4.79 25.28
N LEU A 281 -15.12 -6.05 24.84
CA LEU A 281 -15.73 -7.16 25.59
C LEU A 281 -14.86 -7.72 26.73
N LYS A 282 -13.53 -7.59 26.68
CA LYS A 282 -12.58 -7.94 27.78
C LYS A 282 -12.85 -9.28 28.53
N ASN A 283 -13.41 -10.28 27.85
CA ASN A 283 -13.84 -11.60 28.38
C ASN A 283 -15.15 -11.63 29.19
N ASP A 284 -16.07 -10.72 28.93
CA ASP A 284 -17.44 -10.81 29.46
C ASP A 284 -18.13 -12.09 28.98
N ASN A 285 -18.80 -12.79 29.90
CA ASN A 285 -19.71 -13.88 29.56
C ASN A 285 -21.02 -13.28 29.08
N LEU A 286 -21.34 -13.49 27.80
CA LEU A 286 -22.48 -12.87 27.14
C LEU A 286 -23.33 -13.94 26.46
N GLU A 287 -24.65 -13.77 26.47
CA GLU A 287 -25.56 -14.63 25.71
C GLU A 287 -25.84 -14.06 24.32
N ALA A 288 -25.93 -12.74 24.19
CA ALA A 288 -26.26 -12.05 22.95
C ALA A 288 -25.42 -10.78 22.71
N LEU A 289 -25.00 -10.59 21.46
CA LEU A 289 -24.29 -9.39 21.00
C LEU A 289 -24.99 -8.78 19.78
N GLU A 290 -25.25 -7.49 19.81
CA GLU A 290 -25.67 -6.73 18.63
C GLU A 290 -24.63 -5.69 18.26
N ILE A 291 -24.21 -5.69 17.00
CA ILE A 291 -23.24 -4.73 16.46
C ILE A 291 -23.98 -3.78 15.52
N HIS A 292 -24.03 -2.51 15.90
CA HIS A 292 -24.61 -1.44 15.11
C HIS A 292 -23.49 -0.55 14.60
N ALA A 293 -23.39 -0.38 13.28
CA ALA A 293 -22.31 0.40 12.68
C ALA A 293 -22.75 1.09 11.40
N LYS A 294 -21.95 2.07 10.96
CA LYS A 294 -22.17 2.74 9.68
C LYS A 294 -22.11 1.75 8.51
N PRO A 295 -22.91 1.94 7.45
CA PRO A 295 -22.97 1.00 6.32
C PRO A 295 -21.63 0.71 5.65
N ASN A 296 -20.72 1.69 5.64
CA ASN A 296 -19.41 1.56 5.00
C ASN A 296 -18.39 0.75 5.82
N ILE A 297 -18.68 0.40 7.08
CA ILE A 297 -17.77 -0.36 7.96
C ILE A 297 -18.42 -1.59 8.59
N LEU A 298 -19.75 -1.76 8.49
CA LEU A 298 -20.47 -2.87 9.10
C LEU A 298 -19.92 -4.23 8.63
N ASN A 299 -19.57 -4.34 7.34
CA ASN A 299 -18.97 -5.56 6.80
C ASN A 299 -17.65 -5.92 7.49
N ASN A 300 -16.88 -4.94 7.97
CA ASN A 300 -15.63 -5.20 8.66
C ASN A 300 -15.85 -5.86 10.03
N PHE A 301 -16.98 -5.56 10.69
CA PHE A 301 -17.39 -6.26 11.92
C PHE A 301 -17.92 -7.67 11.65
N VAL A 302 -18.54 -7.92 10.49
CA VAL A 302 -19.00 -9.26 10.08
C VAL A 302 -17.81 -10.13 9.70
N GLY A 303 -16.80 -9.53 9.05
CA GLY A 303 -15.62 -10.17 8.50
C GLY A 303 -15.89 -10.84 7.15
N TYR A 304 -14.85 -10.95 6.33
CA TYR A 304 -14.83 -11.71 5.10
C TYR A 304 -15.35 -13.13 5.35
N ASN A 305 -16.30 -13.59 4.52
CA ASN A 305 -17.00 -14.87 4.69
C ASN A 305 -17.60 -15.12 6.10
N GLY A 306 -17.87 -14.06 6.85
CA GLY A 306 -18.42 -14.13 8.21
C GLY A 306 -17.44 -14.65 9.26
N GLU A 307 -16.13 -14.55 9.02
CA GLU A 307 -15.11 -15.06 9.95
C GLU A 307 -15.16 -14.40 11.33
N ASN A 308 -15.33 -13.07 11.41
CA ASN A 308 -15.46 -12.38 12.69
C ASN A 308 -16.73 -12.82 13.43
N LYS A 309 -17.84 -13.01 12.71
CA LYS A 309 -19.08 -13.55 13.28
C LYS A 309 -18.89 -14.92 13.92
N LYS A 310 -18.16 -15.82 13.27
CA LYS A 310 -17.83 -17.16 13.82
C LYS A 310 -16.92 -17.03 15.03
N TYR A 311 -15.85 -16.24 14.90
CA TYR A 311 -14.89 -15.97 15.96
C TYR A 311 -15.57 -15.48 17.24
N PHE A 312 -16.45 -14.49 17.17
CA PHE A 312 -17.12 -13.97 18.36
C PHE A 312 -18.07 -14.99 18.99
N LYS A 313 -18.80 -15.77 18.18
CA LYS A 313 -19.66 -16.84 18.70
C LYS A 313 -18.87 -17.90 19.47
N GLU A 314 -17.74 -18.33 18.91
CA GLU A 314 -16.91 -19.37 19.50
C GLU A 314 -16.17 -18.87 20.74
N LYS A 315 -15.53 -17.70 20.67
CA LYS A 315 -14.72 -17.14 21.76
C LYS A 315 -15.56 -16.73 22.97
N TYR A 316 -16.72 -16.11 22.76
CA TYR A 316 -17.57 -15.57 23.83
C TYR A 316 -18.80 -16.45 24.14
N GLY A 317 -18.96 -17.60 23.48
CA GLY A 317 -20.08 -18.51 23.72
C GLY A 317 -21.46 -17.94 23.35
N LEU A 318 -21.51 -16.97 22.43
CA LEU A 318 -22.74 -16.23 22.11
C LEU A 318 -23.80 -17.13 21.45
N LYS A 319 -25.01 -17.16 22.02
CA LYS A 319 -26.18 -17.81 21.41
C LYS A 319 -26.65 -17.03 20.18
N THR A 320 -26.68 -15.70 20.29
CA THR A 320 -27.17 -14.81 19.24
C THR A 320 -26.17 -13.69 18.93
N ILE A 321 -25.95 -13.44 17.64
CA ILE A 321 -25.22 -12.27 17.16
C ILE A 321 -25.98 -11.59 16.02
N LYS A 322 -26.23 -10.29 16.13
CA LYS A 322 -26.93 -9.48 15.14
C LYS A 322 -26.07 -8.33 14.65
N TYR A 323 -26.28 -7.96 13.39
CA TYR A 323 -25.59 -6.84 12.75
C TYR A 323 -26.63 -5.91 12.16
N SER A 324 -26.47 -4.61 12.33
CA SER A 324 -27.44 -3.62 11.88
C SER A 324 -26.78 -2.33 11.42
N ASN A 325 -27.30 -1.76 10.33
CA ASN A 325 -26.87 -0.46 9.84
C ASN A 325 -27.37 0.62 10.80
N SER A 326 -26.50 1.56 11.14
CA SER A 326 -26.81 2.70 12.00
C SER A 326 -26.00 3.93 11.60
N ASN A 327 -26.44 5.11 12.04
CA ASN A 327 -25.69 6.35 11.83
C ASN A 327 -24.46 6.45 12.76
N ASN A 328 -24.48 5.71 13.87
CA ASN A 328 -23.41 5.68 14.87
C ASN A 328 -22.92 4.24 15.07
N ASN A 329 -21.74 4.11 15.68
CA ASN A 329 -21.15 2.80 15.99
C ASN A 329 -21.36 2.50 17.47
N PHE A 330 -21.99 1.37 17.79
CA PHE A 330 -22.20 0.92 19.17
C PHE A 330 -22.46 -0.59 19.24
N LEU A 331 -22.23 -1.16 20.41
CA LEU A 331 -22.60 -2.54 20.75
C LEU A 331 -23.80 -2.53 21.70
N VAL A 332 -24.63 -3.56 21.60
CA VAL A 332 -25.64 -3.88 22.63
C VAL A 332 -25.36 -5.28 23.15
N LEU A 333 -25.13 -5.38 24.45
CA LEU A 333 -24.82 -6.63 25.15
C LEU A 333 -26.07 -7.11 25.89
N ASP A 334 -26.46 -8.37 25.68
CA ASP A 334 -27.61 -9.04 26.30
C ASP A 334 -28.93 -8.24 26.23
N HIS A 335 -29.10 -7.45 25.16
CA HIS A 335 -30.23 -6.54 24.94
C HIS A 335 -30.44 -5.44 26.01
N ILE A 336 -29.45 -5.23 26.89
CA ILE A 336 -29.56 -4.30 28.03
C ILE A 336 -28.48 -3.22 27.94
N ASN A 337 -27.21 -3.61 27.80
CA ASN A 337 -26.09 -2.69 27.95
C ASN A 337 -25.64 -2.17 26.60
N LYS A 338 -25.87 -0.87 26.35
CA LYS A 338 -25.38 -0.20 25.15
C LYS A 338 -24.01 0.43 25.41
N ILE A 339 -23.03 0.13 24.55
CA ILE A 339 -21.68 0.70 24.59
C ILE A 339 -21.40 1.43 23.28
N ASP A 340 -21.25 2.75 23.33
CA ASP A 340 -20.89 3.53 22.14
C ASP A 340 -19.41 3.33 21.76
N ILE A 341 -19.15 3.11 20.46
CA ILE A 341 -17.82 2.90 19.89
C ILE A 341 -17.35 4.21 19.23
N ASN A 342 -16.49 4.95 19.92
CA ASN A 342 -15.69 5.98 19.27
C ASN A 342 -14.42 5.33 18.68
N LEU A 343 -14.41 5.11 17.37
CA LEU A 343 -13.31 4.43 16.68
C LEU A 343 -11.97 5.17 16.83
N GLU A 344 -11.96 6.51 16.79
CA GLU A 344 -10.71 7.28 16.92
C GLU A 344 -10.07 7.06 18.31
N ASN A 345 -10.87 7.07 19.37
CA ASN A 345 -10.38 6.83 20.72
C ASN A 345 -9.96 5.37 20.92
N ILE A 346 -10.78 4.43 20.45
CA ILE A 346 -10.51 3.00 20.61
C ILE A 346 -9.25 2.58 19.84
N PHE A 347 -9.04 3.09 18.63
CA PHE A 347 -7.82 2.83 17.86
C PHE A 347 -6.55 3.28 18.58
N LYS A 348 -6.57 4.43 19.27
CA LYS A 348 -5.45 4.89 20.12
C LYS A 348 -5.23 4.03 21.35
N CYS A 349 -6.28 3.41 21.89
CA CYS A 349 -6.16 2.49 23.02
C CYS A 349 -5.59 1.13 22.57
N ILE A 350 -6.10 0.56 21.48
CA ILE A 350 -5.66 -0.73 20.94
C ILE A 350 -4.18 -0.67 20.56
N GLU A 351 -3.70 0.41 19.95
CA GLU A 351 -2.29 0.53 19.57
C GLU A 351 -1.33 0.42 20.76
N LYS A 352 -1.77 0.77 21.98
CA LYS A 352 -0.94 0.64 23.18
C LYS A 352 -0.87 -0.80 23.73
N GLU A 353 -1.82 -1.65 23.34
CA GLU A 353 -1.94 -3.03 23.82
C GLU A 353 -1.38 -4.06 22.82
N VAL A 354 -1.15 -3.66 21.56
CA VAL A 354 -0.79 -4.54 20.44
C VAL A 354 0.57 -4.17 19.87
#